data_AF-A0A2Z6R216-F1
#
_entry.id   AF-A0A2Z6R216-F1
#
_cell.length_a   1.000
_cell.length_b   1.000
_cell.length_c   1.000
_cell.angle_alpha   90.00
_cell.angle_beta   90.00
_cell.angle_gamma   90.00
#
_symmetry.space_group_name_H-M   'P 1'
#
loop_
_entity.id
_entity.type
_entity.pdbx_description
1 polymer ?
#
loop_
_entity_poly.entity_id
_entity_poly.type
_entity_poly.pdbx_seq_one_letter_code
_entity_poly.pdbx_strand_id
1 'polypeptide(L)'
;MGPCQYIHFVYNLKSDTIKLADFGRSCLKGSKSYNTEVWGVISYIDPKMLDREIPYKLNEKSGIYNLGVIFWELTSRSSPFNYEMRDNYVVMLEILSGKREKPISTSGF
;
A
#
# COMPACT_ATOMS: atom_id res chain seq x y z
N MET A 1 17.47 11.85 7.81
CA MET A 1 16.96 10.97 6.73
C MET A 1 16.70 9.61 7.35
N GLY A 2 15.43 9.25 7.55
CA GLY A 2 15.02 7.94 8.05
C GLY A 2 14.19 7.22 6.98
N PRO A 3 14.25 5.88 6.87
CA PRO A 3 13.60 5.15 5.79
C PRO A 3 12.07 5.10 5.95
N CYS A 4 11.41 5.03 4.80
CA CYS A 4 9.96 4.98 4.60
C CYS A 4 9.30 3.74 5.23
N GLN A 5 8.10 3.89 5.81
CA GLN A 5 7.47 2.88 6.65
C GLN A 5 6.24 2.26 5.98
N TYR A 6 6.28 0.94 5.83
CA TYR A 6 5.22 0.08 5.32
C TYR A 6 4.42 -0.43 6.51
N ILE A 7 3.21 -0.95 6.26
CA ILE A 7 2.67 -1.94 7.19
C ILE A 7 3.60 -3.15 7.11
N HIS A 8 4.40 -3.36 8.14
CA HIS A 8 5.35 -4.47 8.17
C HIS A 8 4.65 -5.68 8.79
N PHE A 9 4.45 -6.75 8.03
CA PHE A 9 4.04 -8.02 8.61
C PHE A 9 5.23 -8.68 9.28
N VAL A 10 5.11 -8.88 10.58
CA VAL A 10 6.09 -9.65 11.35
C VAL A 10 5.51 -11.04 11.54
N TYR A 11 6.15 -12.02 10.91
CA TYR A 11 5.79 -13.42 11.11
C TYR A 11 6.50 -13.98 12.34
N ASN A 12 5.73 -14.59 13.23
CA ASN A 12 6.25 -15.26 14.42
C ASN A 12 6.32 -16.77 14.19
N LEU A 13 7.52 -17.28 13.93
CA LEU A 13 7.84 -18.69 13.68
C LEU A 13 7.44 -19.65 14.83
N LYS A 14 7.43 -19.18 16.09
CA LYS A 14 7.13 -20.03 17.25
C LYS A 14 5.63 -20.25 17.47
N SER A 15 4.82 -19.26 17.09
CA SER A 15 3.38 -19.27 17.32
C SER A 15 2.56 -19.46 16.05
N ASP A 16 3.21 -19.54 14.88
CA ASP A 16 2.57 -19.53 13.57
C ASP A 16 1.55 -18.39 13.42
N THR A 17 1.91 -17.20 13.91
CA THR A 17 1.05 -16.00 13.85
C THR A 17 1.68 -14.90 13.02
N ILE A 18 0.85 -14.26 12.20
CA ILE A 18 1.19 -13.01 11.51
C ILE A 18 0.77 -11.85 12.42
N LYS A 19 1.68 -10.90 12.63
CA LYS A 19 1.42 -9.67 13.39
C LYS A 19 1.65 -8.47 12.50
N LEU A 20 0.85 -7.43 12.75
CA LEU A 20 1.05 -6.12 12.15
C LEU A 20 2.04 -5.32 12.99
N ALA A 21 3.00 -4.68 12.33
CA ALA A 21 3.95 -3.78 12.96
C ALA A 21 4.08 -2.48 12.15
N ASP A 22 4.90 -1.56 12.67
CA ASP A 22 5.22 -0.29 12.04
C ASP A 22 4.02 0.66 11.89
N PHE A 23 3.41 0.99 13.04
CA PHE A 23 2.28 1.92 13.14
C PHE A 23 2.70 3.41 13.15
N GLY A 24 3.94 3.75 12.76
CA GLY A 24 4.50 5.10 12.87
C GLY A 24 3.69 6.19 12.14
N ARG A 25 2.84 5.79 11.19
CA ARG A 25 1.95 6.68 10.43
C ARG A 25 0.46 6.47 10.70
N SER A 26 0.12 5.59 11.63
CA SER A 26 -1.27 5.44 12.07
C SER A 26 -1.75 6.70 12.77
N CYS A 27 -3.00 7.07 12.54
CA CYS A 27 -3.62 8.20 13.23
C CYS A 27 -4.97 7.78 13.81
N LEU A 28 -5.33 8.35 14.95
CA LEU A 28 -6.64 8.14 15.54
C LEU A 28 -7.72 8.69 14.61
N LYS A 29 -8.81 7.93 14.46
CA LYS A 29 -10.00 8.36 13.74
C LYS A 29 -10.51 9.68 14.32
N GLY A 30 -10.79 10.65 13.45
CA GLY A 30 -11.24 11.97 13.87
C GLY A 30 -10.13 12.97 14.23
N SER A 31 -8.87 12.53 14.37
CA SER A 31 -7.74 13.45 14.53
C SER A 31 -7.58 14.35 13.30
N LYS A 32 -7.15 15.59 13.50
CA LYS A 32 -6.83 16.55 12.41
C LYS A 32 -5.37 16.36 11.95
N SER A 33 -4.95 15.11 11.74
CA SER A 33 -3.64 14.79 11.17
C SER A 33 -3.76 14.79 9.64
N TYR A 34 -3.43 15.91 9.00
CA TYR A 34 -3.28 16.03 7.55
C TYR A 34 -1.81 15.82 7.20
N ASN A 35 -1.39 14.56 7.07
CA ASN A 35 -0.10 14.28 6.48
C ASN A 35 -0.24 14.43 4.96
N THR A 36 0.06 15.62 4.45
CA THR A 36 -0.09 16.02 3.03
C THR A 36 1.03 15.49 2.15
N GLU A 37 2.10 15.00 2.74
CA GLU A 37 3.20 14.42 1.99
C GLU A 37 2.97 12.91 1.84
N VAL A 38 3.03 12.44 0.60
CA VAL A 38 2.94 11.03 0.24
C VAL A 38 4.31 10.39 0.52
N TRP A 39 4.41 9.58 1.57
CA TRP A 39 5.61 8.80 1.87
C TRP A 39 5.23 7.32 1.98
N GLY A 40 5.83 6.49 1.14
CA GLY A 40 5.58 5.05 1.03
C GLY A 40 5.91 4.55 -0.38
N VAL A 41 5.80 3.24 -0.63
CA VAL A 41 5.86 2.72 -2.00
C VAL A 41 4.53 2.97 -2.68
N ILE A 42 4.60 3.70 -3.79
CA ILE A 42 3.46 4.20 -4.56
C ILE A 42 2.41 3.12 -4.84
N SER A 43 2.84 1.89 -5.12
CA SER A 43 1.94 0.76 -5.40
C SER A 43 1.00 0.37 -4.25
N TYR A 44 1.35 0.66 -2.99
CA TYR A 44 0.51 0.31 -1.82
C TYR A 44 -0.34 1.50 -1.34
N ILE A 45 -0.21 2.66 -1.98
CA ILE A 45 -0.87 3.90 -1.56
C ILE A 45 -2.22 3.98 -2.24
N ASP A 46 -3.27 4.28 -1.46
CA ASP A 46 -4.60 4.55 -1.98
C ASP A 46 -4.51 5.61 -3.10
N PRO A 47 -4.97 5.32 -4.32
CA PRO A 47 -4.86 6.23 -5.46
C PRO A 47 -5.42 7.63 -5.18
N LYS A 48 -6.42 7.74 -4.30
CA LYS A 48 -7.00 9.03 -3.89
C LYS A 48 -6.04 9.90 -3.09
N MET A 49 -5.04 9.31 -2.45
CA MET A 49 -3.96 10.03 -1.77
C MET A 49 -2.90 10.56 -2.75
N LEU A 50 -2.82 9.98 -3.96
CA LEU A 50 -1.88 10.41 -5.00
C LEU A 50 -2.45 11.57 -5.83
N ASP A 51 -3.78 11.69 -5.85
CA ASP A 51 -4.49 12.78 -6.50
C ASP A 51 -4.34 14.08 -5.69
N ARG A 52 -3.69 15.08 -6.29
CA ARG A 52 -3.46 16.39 -5.68
C ARG A 52 -4.65 17.34 -5.81
N GLU A 53 -5.59 17.04 -6.70
CA GLU A 53 -6.76 17.88 -6.94
C GLU A 53 -7.86 17.62 -5.91
N ILE A 54 -7.87 16.41 -5.32
CA ILE A 54 -8.86 16.01 -4.32
C ILE A 54 -8.25 16.12 -2.92
N PRO A 55 -8.75 17.00 -2.04
CA PRO A 55 -8.34 17.00 -0.64
C PRO A 55 -8.80 15.69 0.01
N TYR A 56 -7.89 14.73 0.13
CA TYR A 56 -8.19 13.41 0.66
C TYR A 56 -7.64 13.24 2.07
N LYS A 57 -8.54 12.91 3.00
CA LYS A 57 -8.18 12.55 4.37
C LYS A 57 -8.04 11.03 4.46
N LEU A 58 -6.88 10.59 4.98
CA LEU A 58 -6.64 9.18 5.31
C LEU A 58 -7.80 8.64 6.16
N ASN A 59 -8.35 7.51 5.74
CA ASN A 59 -9.46 6.85 6.40
C ASN A 59 -9.31 5.32 6.27
N GLU A 60 -10.24 4.57 6.84
CA GLU A 60 -10.19 3.11 6.90
C GLU A 60 -10.14 2.45 5.52
N LYS A 61 -10.67 3.09 4.47
CA LYS A 61 -10.64 2.56 3.09
C LYS A 61 -9.23 2.48 2.53
N SER A 62 -8.33 3.39 2.94
CA SER A 62 -6.93 3.35 2.52
C SER A 62 -6.20 2.15 3.12
N GLY A 63 -6.55 1.75 4.35
CA GLY A 63 -6.06 0.50 4.95
C GLY A 63 -6.58 -0.75 4.23
N ILE A 64 -7.85 -0.76 3.81
CA ILE A 64 -8.41 -1.86 3.01
C ILE A 64 -7.71 -1.97 1.65
N TYR A 65 -7.43 -0.84 1.00
CA TYR A 65 -6.70 -0.82 -0.27
C TYR A 65 -5.32 -1.44 -0.12
N ASN A 66 -4.52 -1.00 0.85
CA ASN A 66 -3.16 -1.52 1.01
C ASN A 66 -3.16 -3.03 1.33
N LEU A 67 -4.14 -3.49 2.11
CA LEU A 67 -4.27 -4.90 2.46
C LEU A 67 -4.62 -5.73 1.22
N GLY A 68 -5.43 -5.19 0.32
CA GLY A 68 -5.70 -5.80 -0.99
C GLY A 68 -4.44 -5.96 -1.84
N VAL A 69 -3.59 -4.93 -1.90
CA VAL A 69 -2.31 -4.98 -2.63
C VAL A 69 -1.36 -6.02 -2.00
N ILE A 70 -1.28 -6.08 -0.68
CA ILE A 70 -0.52 -7.10 0.06
C ILE A 70 -1.01 -8.51 -0.29
N PHE A 71 -2.32 -8.75 -0.25
CA PHE A 71 -2.86 -10.07 -0.62
C PHE A 71 -2.56 -10.43 -2.07
N TRP A 72 -2.62 -9.46 -2.97
CA TRP A 72 -2.22 -9.66 -4.36
C TRP A 72 -0.73 -10.02 -4.48
N GLU A 73 0.16 -9.34 -3.76
CA GLU A 73 1.60 -9.64 -3.74
C GLU A 73 1.88 -11.05 -3.21
N LEU A 74 1.24 -11.44 -2.10
CA LEU A 74 1.41 -12.77 -1.51
C LEU A 74 0.92 -13.89 -2.44
N THR A 75 -0.21 -13.68 -3.11
CA THR A 75 -0.81 -14.68 -4.00
C THR A 75 -0.12 -14.75 -5.36
N SER A 76 0.40 -13.63 -5.87
CA SER A 76 1.16 -13.56 -7.14
C SER A 76 2.62 -13.91 -6.97
N ARG A 77 3.15 -13.82 -5.74
CA ARG A 77 4.59 -13.84 -5.43
C ARG A 77 5.39 -12.83 -6.27
N SER A 78 4.77 -11.68 -6.55
CA SER A 78 5.32 -10.64 -7.42
C SER A 78 5.13 -9.27 -6.78
N SER A 79 6.11 -8.37 -6.97
CA SER A 79 6.02 -6.99 -6.47
C SER A 79 4.99 -6.18 -7.29
N PRO A 80 4.04 -5.46 -6.67
CA PRO A 80 3.00 -4.72 -7.38
C PRO A 80 3.59 -3.64 -8.30
N PHE A 81 3.16 -3.64 -9.57
CA PHE A 81 3.71 -2.81 -10.65
C PHE A 81 5.21 -2.97 -10.91
N ASN A 82 5.86 -4.03 -10.40
CA ASN A 82 7.31 -4.18 -10.40
C ASN A 82 8.02 -2.93 -9.86
N TYR A 83 7.49 -2.36 -8.77
CA TYR A 83 7.92 -1.05 -8.24
C TYR A 83 9.43 -0.96 -7.97
N GLU A 84 10.10 -2.08 -7.69
CA GLU A 84 11.55 -2.13 -7.47
C GLU A 84 12.38 -1.78 -8.72
N MET A 85 11.83 -2.01 -9.91
CA MET A 85 12.52 -1.83 -11.19
C MET A 85 12.03 -0.61 -11.96
N ARG A 86 11.12 0.17 -11.38
CA ARG A 86 10.41 1.24 -12.09
C ARG A 86 10.47 2.55 -11.36
N ASP A 87 10.46 3.62 -12.13
CA ASP A 87 10.38 4.96 -11.59
C ASP A 87 9.02 5.20 -10.91
N ASN A 88 9.06 5.70 -9.67
CA ASN A 88 7.89 5.94 -8.85
C ASN A 88 6.89 6.91 -9.49
N TYR A 89 7.37 7.92 -10.22
CA TYR A 89 6.50 8.89 -10.89
C TYR A 89 5.73 8.23 -12.04
N VAL A 90 6.38 7.35 -12.82
CA VAL A 90 5.71 6.59 -13.88
C VAL A 90 4.64 5.66 -13.30
N VAL A 91 4.95 4.94 -12.22
CA VAL A 91 3.97 4.05 -11.54
C VAL A 91 2.80 4.88 -11.00
N MET A 92 3.06 6.04 -10.41
CA MET A 92 2.04 6.95 -9.90
C MET A 92 1.06 7.37 -11.00
N LEU A 93 1.56 7.78 -12.17
CA LEU A 93 0.73 8.17 -13.31
C LEU A 93 -0.14 7.02 -13.81
N GLU A 94 0.38 5.79 -13.85
CA GLU A 94 -0.40 4.61 -14.25
C GLU A 94 -1.50 4.26 -13.25
N ILE A 95 -1.22 4.38 -11.96
CA ILE A 95 -2.21 4.18 -10.90
C ILE A 95 -3.33 5.23 -11.01
N LEU A 96 -2.96 6.50 -11.21
CA LEU A 96 -3.90 7.61 -11.42
C LEU A 96 -4.71 7.44 -12.71
N SER A 97 -4.12 6.86 -13.76
CA SER A 97 -4.83 6.52 -14.99
C SER A 97 -5.71 5.26 -14.89
N GLY A 98 -5.83 4.66 -13.69
CA GLY A 98 -6.68 3.51 -13.43
C GLY A 98 -6.07 2.15 -13.78
N LYS A 99 -4.79 2.06 -14.19
CA LYS A 99 -4.14 0.75 -14.38
C LYS A 99 -4.01 0.03 -13.05
N ARG A 100 -4.21 -1.29 -13.04
CA ARG A 100 -4.04 -2.15 -11.86
C ARG A 100 -3.29 -3.41 -12.24
N GLU A 101 -2.82 -4.11 -11.23
CA GLU A 101 -2.17 -5.39 -11.36
C GLU A 101 -3.09 -6.40 -12.05
N LYS A 102 -2.48 -7.34 -12.77
CA LYS A 102 -3.23 -8.39 -13.45
C LYS A 102 -3.80 -9.35 -12.39
N PRO A 103 -5.11 -9.66 -12.43
CA PRO A 103 -5.67 -10.70 -11.58
C PRO A 103 -4.92 -12.01 -11.78
N ILE A 104 -4.62 -12.70 -10.68
CA ILE A 104 -3.99 -14.01 -10.75
C ILE A 104 -5.06 -15.01 -11.16
N SER A 105 -4.83 -15.73 -12.24
CA SER A 105 -5.70 -16.85 -12.62
C SER A 105 -5.40 -18.01 -11.69
N THR A 106 -6.33 -18.31 -10.78
CA THR A 106 -6.33 -19.58 -10.03
C THR A 106 -6.86 -20.69 -10.93
N SER A 107 -6.14 -21.00 -12.00
CA SER A 107 -6.36 -22.20 -12.80
C SER A 107 -5.49 -23.33 -12.22
N GLY A 108 -6.00 -24.01 -11.21
CA GLY A 108 -5.35 -25.19 -10.63
C GLY A 108 -5.58 -25.37 -9.14
N PHE A 109 -6.79 -25.76 -8.77
CA PHE A 109 -7.01 -26.73 -7.70
C PHE A 109 -7.62 -27.97 -8.34
#